data_AF-A0A172YRF9-F1
#
_entry.id   AF-A0A172YRF9-F1
#
_cell.length_a   1.000
_cell.length_b   1.000
_cell.length_c   1.000
_cell.angle_alpha   90.00
_cell.angle_beta   90.00
_cell.angle_gamma   90.00
#
_symmetry.space_group_name_H-M   'P 1'
#
loop_
_entity.id
_entity.type
_entity.pdbx_description
1 polymer ?
#
loop_
_entity_poly.entity_id
_entity_poly.type
_entity_poly.pdbx_seq_one_letter_code
_entity_poly.pdbx_strand_id
1 'polypeptide(L)'
;MKNILQNSVLPFALFAGALALFGCDQSSNPMSESVNAEPETRTQVQTADESVSSTQNSATLKSGNMFYIVRDVADVQSQAGEYLEKIQQLQTDVQTAVDHKDTAQLQTTVTNLKTELTEFNDILNKLNLKSQEIDQIRQKIIQSNQQVLSSSLMNGDIDLSKVDVKKIEQQMGNIQSEMIKLGGLLLENGAKSSTDTSEDRPDA
;
A
#
# COMPACT_ATOMS: atom_id res chain seq x y z
N MET A 1 -26.42 34.65 50.80
CA MET A 1 -26.39 33.21 51.08
C MET A 1 -25.23 32.61 50.31
N LYS A 2 -24.33 31.93 51.02
CA LYS A 2 -23.08 31.31 50.55
C LYS A 2 -23.42 29.89 50.07
N ASN A 3 -22.78 29.41 49.00
CA ASN A 3 -22.12 28.10 48.91
C ASN A 3 -21.53 27.90 47.51
N ILE A 4 -20.20 27.90 47.48
CA ILE A 4 -19.32 27.48 46.39
C ILE A 4 -19.03 26.00 46.67
N LEU A 5 -19.12 25.14 45.66
CA LEU A 5 -18.39 23.86 45.69
C LEU A 5 -17.82 23.56 44.30
N GLN A 6 -16.61 24.07 44.10
CA GLN A 6 -15.63 23.56 43.15
C GLN A 6 -15.16 22.19 43.67
N ASN A 7 -15.23 21.14 42.87
CA ASN A 7 -14.33 19.99 42.99
C ASN A 7 -14.43 19.08 41.75
N SER A 8 -13.49 19.18 40.81
CA SER A 8 -12.83 18.01 40.20
C SER A 8 -11.74 18.48 39.23
N VAL A 9 -10.52 18.61 39.74
CA VAL A 9 -9.29 18.59 38.94
C VAL A 9 -8.70 17.20 39.15
N LEU A 10 -8.68 16.38 38.10
CA LEU A 10 -7.97 15.10 38.10
C LEU A 10 -6.75 15.24 37.18
N PRO A 11 -5.53 15.02 37.69
CA PRO A 11 -4.30 15.10 36.93
C PRO A 11 -4.00 13.75 36.26
N PHE A 12 -3.84 13.74 34.93
CA PHE A 12 -3.15 12.66 34.22
C PHE A 12 -1.91 13.23 33.52
N ALA A 13 -0.90 13.54 34.33
CA ALA A 13 0.48 13.55 33.90
C ALA A 13 1.17 12.42 34.65
N LEU A 14 1.68 11.42 33.92
CA LEU A 14 2.86 10.59 34.24
C LEU A 14 2.86 9.34 33.34
N PHE A 15 3.45 9.44 32.15
CA PHE A 15 4.12 8.28 31.55
C PHE A 15 5.40 8.76 30.86
N ALA A 16 6.47 8.80 31.65
CA ALA A 16 7.82 9.06 31.17
C ALA A 16 8.73 7.95 31.68
N GLY A 17 9.39 7.26 30.73
CA GLY A 17 10.74 6.73 30.87
C GLY A 17 10.93 5.34 31.48
N ALA A 18 11.32 4.38 30.63
CA ALA A 18 12.32 3.32 30.84
C ALA A 18 12.07 2.29 29.72
N LEU A 19 12.93 2.11 28.72
CA LEU A 19 14.18 1.36 28.84
C LEU A 19 15.13 1.78 27.71
N ALA A 20 16.19 2.51 28.06
CA ALA A 20 17.46 2.43 27.37
C ALA A 20 18.32 1.36 28.10
N LEU A 21 19.25 0.74 27.35
CA LEU A 21 20.36 -0.12 27.82
C LEU A 21 20.10 -1.64 27.88
N PHE A 22 20.38 -2.30 26.77
CA PHE A 22 21.19 -3.52 26.79
C PHE A 22 22.24 -3.45 25.68
N GLY A 23 23.40 -2.90 26.05
CA GLY A 23 24.68 -3.16 25.38
C GLY A 23 25.63 -3.80 26.40
N CYS A 24 26.14 -4.98 26.05
CA CYS A 24 27.30 -5.70 26.61
C CYS A 24 27.74 -6.63 25.45
N ASP A 25 28.82 -6.40 24.69
CA ASP A 25 30.27 -6.45 24.96
C ASP A 25 30.76 -7.76 25.62
N GLN A 26 31.55 -8.58 24.90
CA GLN A 26 33.01 -8.79 25.12
C GLN A 26 33.54 -10.21 24.76
N SER A 27 34.58 -10.25 23.90
CA SER A 27 35.72 -11.21 23.79
C SER A 27 35.46 -12.72 23.49
N SER A 28 36.30 -13.50 22.80
CA SER A 28 37.70 -13.39 22.33
C SER A 28 38.11 -14.64 21.50
N ASN A 29 38.77 -14.44 20.32
CA ASN A 29 39.92 -15.13 19.65
C ASN A 29 40.25 -16.65 19.85
N PRO A 30 41.15 -17.29 19.05
CA PRO A 30 41.47 -17.30 17.60
C PRO A 30 41.52 -18.76 17.01
N MET A 31 41.89 -18.91 15.72
CA MET A 31 42.98 -19.80 15.23
C MET A 31 42.65 -20.68 13.99
N SER A 32 43.46 -20.45 12.93
CA SER A 32 43.91 -21.35 11.85
C SER A 32 42.92 -21.86 10.79
N GLU A 33 43.29 -22.16 9.54
CA GLU A 33 44.43 -21.90 8.63
C GLU A 33 44.09 -22.68 7.34
N SER A 34 44.67 -22.28 6.20
CA SER A 34 44.87 -23.09 4.97
C SER A 34 43.67 -23.32 4.03
N VAL A 35 43.78 -23.43 2.71
CA VAL A 35 44.68 -22.98 1.62
C VAL A 35 44.14 -23.69 0.36
N ASN A 36 44.23 -23.01 -0.78
CA ASN A 36 44.37 -23.52 -2.16
C ASN A 36 43.17 -23.76 -3.10
N ALA A 37 43.37 -23.15 -4.29
CA ALA A 37 43.32 -23.75 -5.63
C ALA A 37 42.00 -23.72 -6.44
N GLU A 38 41.88 -22.66 -7.25
CA GLU A 38 41.61 -22.77 -8.71
C GLU A 38 42.74 -23.60 -9.40
N PRO A 39 42.64 -24.14 -10.65
CA PRO A 39 41.96 -23.49 -11.78
C PRO A 39 41.42 -24.41 -12.95
N GLU A 40 40.80 -23.75 -13.95
CA GLU A 40 40.88 -24.02 -15.43
C GLU A 40 39.98 -25.05 -16.19
N THR A 41 39.18 -24.47 -17.11
CA THR A 41 39.18 -24.73 -18.59
C THR A 41 38.36 -25.90 -19.17
N ARG A 42 37.38 -25.61 -20.05
CA ARG A 42 37.49 -25.79 -21.53
C ARG A 42 36.18 -25.53 -22.31
N THR A 43 36.31 -24.70 -23.33
CA THR A 43 35.50 -24.41 -24.52
C THR A 43 34.85 -25.63 -25.22
N GLN A 44 33.62 -25.46 -25.73
CA GLN A 44 33.23 -25.99 -27.04
C GLN A 44 32.13 -25.14 -27.71
N VAL A 45 32.44 -24.72 -28.94
CA VAL A 45 31.62 -23.96 -29.89
C VAL A 45 30.92 -24.97 -30.80
N GLN A 46 29.62 -24.79 -31.07
CA GLN A 46 28.96 -25.32 -32.28
C GLN A 46 27.96 -24.29 -32.83
N THR A 47 28.01 -24.17 -34.15
CA THR A 47 27.49 -23.13 -35.04
C THR A 47 26.05 -23.34 -35.50
N ALA A 48 25.34 -22.21 -35.63
CA ALA A 48 24.33 -21.80 -36.63
C ALA A 48 23.11 -22.70 -36.97
N ASP A 49 21.91 -22.17 -36.73
CA ASP A 49 20.89 -21.98 -37.78
C ASP A 49 19.92 -20.84 -37.39
N GLU A 50 19.46 -20.12 -38.41
CA GLU A 50 18.59 -18.95 -38.38
C GLU A 50 17.18 -19.28 -37.87
N SER A 51 16.73 -18.51 -36.90
CA SER A 51 15.35 -18.00 -36.84
C SER A 51 15.32 -16.87 -35.83
N VAL A 52 15.61 -15.66 -36.29
CA VAL A 52 15.20 -14.44 -35.59
C VAL A 52 13.69 -14.31 -35.79
N SER A 53 12.94 -15.19 -35.12
CA SER A 53 11.58 -14.87 -34.74
C SER A 53 11.72 -13.83 -33.64
N SER A 54 11.45 -12.58 -33.99
CA SER A 54 11.18 -11.50 -33.06
C SER A 54 9.99 -11.90 -32.19
N THR A 55 10.27 -12.76 -31.22
CA THR A 55 9.45 -13.00 -30.05
C THR A 55 9.47 -11.69 -29.32
N GLN A 56 8.49 -10.83 -29.64
CA GLN A 56 8.15 -9.71 -28.79
C GLN A 56 8.00 -10.30 -27.40
N ASN A 57 8.91 -9.89 -26.53
CA ASN A 57 8.94 -10.11 -25.10
C ASN A 57 7.53 -10.35 -24.54
N SER A 58 7.14 -11.61 -24.46
CA SER A 58 6.38 -12.06 -23.31
C SER A 58 7.38 -11.91 -22.18
N ALA A 59 7.42 -10.72 -21.57
CA ALA A 59 8.07 -10.51 -20.30
C ALA A 59 7.28 -11.37 -19.30
N THR A 60 7.59 -12.66 -19.28
CA THR A 60 7.02 -13.63 -18.37
C THR A 60 7.21 -13.06 -16.99
N LEU A 61 6.12 -12.72 -16.32
CA LEU A 61 6.13 -12.13 -14.99
C LEU A 61 6.98 -13.05 -14.10
N LYS A 62 8.16 -12.57 -13.69
CA LYS A 62 9.13 -13.40 -12.95
C LYS A 62 8.75 -13.35 -11.49
N SER A 63 7.86 -14.26 -11.10
CA SER A 63 7.53 -14.50 -9.69
C SER A 63 8.80 -14.84 -8.89
N GLY A 64 8.90 -14.30 -7.67
CA GLY A 64 9.96 -14.60 -6.71
C GLY A 64 11.28 -13.83 -6.86
N ASN A 65 11.39 -12.90 -7.82
CA ASN A 65 12.60 -12.07 -7.93
C ASN A 65 12.44 -10.74 -7.17
N MET A 66 13.13 -10.64 -6.03
CA MET A 66 13.11 -9.46 -5.16
C MET A 66 13.48 -8.16 -5.85
N PHE A 67 14.37 -8.17 -6.85
CA PHE A 67 14.71 -6.96 -7.60
C PHE A 67 13.50 -6.38 -8.34
N TYR A 68 12.71 -7.23 -9.00
CA TYR A 68 11.50 -6.76 -9.69
C TYR A 68 10.41 -6.37 -8.71
N ILE A 69 10.28 -7.07 -7.58
CA ILE A 69 9.33 -6.70 -6.54
C ILE A 69 9.64 -5.28 -6.03
N VAL A 70 10.88 -5.00 -5.60
CA VAL A 70 11.25 -3.68 -5.05
C VAL A 70 11.11 -2.58 -6.10
N ARG A 71 11.56 -2.82 -7.34
CA ARG A 71 11.39 -1.85 -8.43
C ARG A 71 9.92 -1.58 -8.70
N ASP A 72 9.10 -2.62 -8.79
CA ASP A 72 7.67 -2.48 -9.11
C ASP A 72 6.90 -1.80 -7.98
N VAL A 73 7.25 -2.06 -6.72
CA VAL A 73 6.71 -1.31 -5.58
C VAL A 73 7.08 0.17 -5.69
N ALA A 74 8.32 0.48 -6.05
CA ALA A 74 8.76 1.86 -6.28
C ALA A 74 8.03 2.52 -7.46
N ASP A 75 7.78 1.79 -8.55
CA ASP A 75 7.01 2.29 -9.70
C ASP A 75 5.55 2.59 -9.31
N VAL A 76 4.90 1.67 -8.58
CA VAL A 76 3.54 1.88 -8.03
C VAL A 76 3.53 3.11 -7.12
N GLN A 77 4.49 3.22 -6.20
CA GLN A 77 4.57 4.34 -5.27
C GLN A 77 4.83 5.67 -6.00
N SER A 78 5.75 5.67 -6.96
CA SER A 78 6.13 6.89 -7.68
C SER A 78 5.03 7.41 -8.60
N GLN A 79 4.24 6.54 -9.22
CA GLN A 79 3.20 6.97 -10.16
C GLN A 79 1.83 7.15 -9.50
N ALA A 80 1.57 6.38 -8.45
CA ALA A 80 0.23 6.27 -7.89
C ALA A 80 0.14 6.68 -6.42
N GLY A 81 1.27 6.95 -5.74
CA GLY A 81 1.33 7.32 -4.32
C GLY A 81 0.43 8.49 -3.92
N GLU A 82 0.42 9.57 -4.71
CA GLU A 82 -0.42 10.75 -4.42
C GLU A 82 -1.92 10.43 -4.48
N TYR A 83 -2.34 9.48 -5.32
CA TYR A 83 -3.75 9.07 -5.41
C TYR A 83 -4.19 8.36 -4.14
N LEU A 84 -3.29 7.59 -3.49
CA LEU A 84 -3.60 6.94 -2.21
C LEU A 84 -3.94 7.99 -1.15
N GLU A 85 -3.14 9.04 -1.03
CA GLU A 85 -3.34 10.11 -0.05
C GLU A 85 -4.64 10.86 -0.33
N LYS A 86 -4.90 11.22 -1.59
CA LYS A 86 -6.13 11.90 -1.99
C LYS A 86 -7.37 11.04 -1.74
N ILE A 87 -7.33 9.74 -2.05
CA ILE A 87 -8.45 8.82 -1.82
C ILE A 87 -8.74 8.70 -0.32
N GLN A 88 -7.71 8.60 0.53
CA GLN A 88 -7.88 8.58 1.99
C GLN A 88 -8.49 9.88 2.52
N GLN A 89 -8.02 11.03 2.03
CA GLN A 89 -8.59 12.31 2.40
C GLN A 89 -10.06 12.41 1.98
N LEU A 90 -10.37 12.08 0.73
CA LEU A 90 -11.73 12.14 0.20
C LEU A 90 -12.68 11.15 0.90
N GLN A 91 -12.20 9.99 1.33
CA GLN A 91 -12.97 9.09 2.18
C GLN A 91 -13.37 9.77 3.51
N THR A 92 -12.42 10.47 4.14
CA THR A 92 -12.66 11.22 5.38
C THR A 92 -13.62 12.38 5.14
N ASP A 93 -13.50 13.07 4.01
CA ASP A 93 -14.36 14.18 3.64
C ASP A 93 -15.80 13.72 3.35
N VAL A 94 -15.98 12.56 2.70
CA VAL A 94 -17.29 11.94 2.51
C VAL A 94 -17.93 11.62 3.86
N GLN A 95 -17.17 11.05 4.82
CA GLN A 95 -17.69 10.76 6.16
C GLN A 95 -18.12 12.02 6.89
N THR A 96 -17.26 13.04 6.86
CA THR A 96 -17.52 14.33 7.50
C THR A 96 -18.77 14.99 6.91
N ALA A 97 -18.94 14.95 5.59
CA ALA A 97 -20.10 15.53 4.93
C ALA A 97 -21.40 14.79 5.29
N VAL A 98 -21.36 13.45 5.42
CA VAL A 98 -22.49 12.66 5.90
C VAL A 98 -22.82 13.01 7.35
N ASP A 99 -21.83 13.04 8.25
CA ASP A 99 -22.03 13.31 9.68
C ASP A 99 -22.60 14.70 9.93
N HIS A 100 -22.16 15.70 9.16
CA HIS A 100 -22.67 17.06 9.21
C HIS A 100 -23.95 17.28 8.41
N LYS A 101 -24.42 16.27 7.67
CA LYS A 101 -25.59 16.35 6.77
C LYS A 101 -25.43 17.45 5.72
N ASP A 102 -24.19 17.71 5.30
CA ASP A 102 -23.87 18.70 4.27
C ASP A 102 -23.96 18.03 2.89
N THR A 103 -25.13 18.14 2.26
CA THR A 103 -25.39 17.51 0.96
C THR A 103 -24.60 18.14 -0.18
N ALA A 104 -24.25 19.42 -0.08
CA ALA A 104 -23.45 20.11 -1.10
C ALA A 104 -22.01 19.63 -1.05
N GLN A 105 -21.41 19.61 0.15
CA GLN A 105 -20.07 19.07 0.35
C GLN A 105 -20.04 17.59 -0.05
N LEU A 106 -21.03 16.80 0.36
CA LEU A 106 -21.12 15.38 0.04
C LEU A 106 -21.13 15.12 -1.47
N GLN A 107 -21.90 15.91 -2.23
CA GLN A 107 -21.94 15.77 -3.68
C GLN A 107 -20.58 16.05 -4.32
N THR A 108 -19.91 17.12 -3.87
CA THR A 108 -18.56 17.46 -4.34
C THR A 108 -17.55 16.37 -3.98
N THR A 109 -17.53 15.89 -2.74
CA THR A 109 -16.55 14.91 -2.27
C THR A 109 -16.78 13.54 -2.91
N VAL A 110 -18.03 13.10 -3.09
CA VAL A 110 -18.37 11.86 -3.83
C VAL A 110 -17.92 11.96 -5.28
N THR A 111 -18.15 13.11 -5.93
CA THR A 111 -17.72 13.32 -7.33
C THR A 111 -16.20 13.27 -7.44
N ASN A 112 -15.48 13.96 -6.55
CA ASN A 112 -14.03 13.95 -6.53
C ASN A 112 -13.48 12.55 -6.23
N LEU A 113 -14.08 11.82 -5.28
CA LEU A 113 -13.67 10.47 -4.95
C LEU A 113 -13.84 9.51 -6.13
N LYS A 114 -14.95 9.61 -6.86
CA LYS A 114 -15.19 8.85 -8.09
C LYS A 114 -14.12 9.14 -9.14
N THR A 115 -13.79 10.41 -9.35
CA THR A 115 -12.75 10.82 -10.30
C THR A 115 -11.40 10.23 -9.91
N GLU A 116 -10.95 10.44 -8.68
CA GLU A 116 -9.64 9.98 -8.21
C GLU A 116 -9.52 8.45 -8.20
N LEU A 117 -10.58 7.71 -7.84
CA LEU A 117 -10.60 6.24 -7.97
C LEU A 117 -10.48 5.77 -9.41
N THR A 118 -11.12 6.49 -10.35
CA THR A 118 -11.05 6.16 -11.78
C THR A 118 -9.66 6.44 -12.35
N GLU A 119 -9.10 7.61 -12.04
CA GLU A 119 -7.75 8.00 -12.46
C GLU A 119 -6.68 7.09 -11.84
N PHE A 120 -6.86 6.69 -10.59
CA PHE A 120 -5.99 5.73 -9.92
C PHE A 120 -6.00 4.37 -10.63
N ASN A 121 -7.18 3.86 -11.02
CA ASN A 121 -7.29 2.65 -11.84
C ASN A 121 -6.58 2.79 -13.18
N ASP A 122 -6.73 3.92 -13.87
CA ASP A 122 -6.10 4.18 -15.15
C ASP A 122 -4.58 4.20 -15.04
N ILE A 123 -4.03 4.81 -13.99
CA ILE A 123 -2.58 4.85 -13.75
C ILE A 123 -2.06 3.46 -13.43
N LEU A 124 -2.74 2.72 -12.54
CA LEU A 124 -2.36 1.35 -12.21
C LEU A 124 -2.32 0.46 -13.46
N ASN A 125 -3.30 0.58 -14.36
CA ASN A 125 -3.34 -0.16 -15.63
C ASN A 125 -2.19 0.19 -16.58
N LYS A 126 -1.65 1.42 -16.51
CA LYS A 126 -0.51 1.86 -17.34
C LYS A 126 0.84 1.39 -16.81
N LEU A 127 0.92 0.93 -15.56
CA LEU A 127 2.17 0.43 -14.98
C LEU A 127 2.69 -0.81 -15.71
N ASN A 128 4.00 -0.82 -15.98
CA ASN A 128 4.69 -1.94 -16.63
C ASN A 128 5.41 -2.82 -15.61
N LEU A 129 4.62 -3.46 -14.75
CA LEU A 129 5.11 -4.34 -13.68
C LEU A 129 5.70 -5.64 -14.26
N LYS A 130 6.81 -6.13 -13.70
CA LYS A 130 7.41 -7.43 -14.07
C LYS A 130 7.28 -8.51 -12.99
N SER A 131 7.00 -8.13 -11.75
CA SER A 131 6.66 -9.03 -10.66
C SER A 131 5.19 -9.44 -10.78
N GLN A 132 4.96 -10.75 -10.72
CA GLN A 132 3.60 -11.30 -10.71
C GLN A 132 2.88 -10.97 -9.41
N GLU A 133 3.61 -10.91 -8.30
CA GLU A 133 3.10 -10.58 -6.97
C GLU A 133 2.54 -9.16 -6.95
N ILE A 134 3.31 -8.19 -7.45
CA ILE A 134 2.87 -6.80 -7.50
C ILE A 134 1.76 -6.60 -8.53
N ASP A 135 1.79 -7.34 -9.65
CA ASP A 135 0.67 -7.34 -10.61
C ASP A 135 -0.63 -7.86 -9.97
N GLN A 136 -0.59 -8.96 -9.22
CA GLN A 136 -1.77 -9.47 -8.50
C GLN A 136 -2.31 -8.46 -7.48
N ILE A 137 -1.44 -7.76 -6.78
CA ILE A 137 -1.83 -6.69 -5.85
C ILE A 137 -2.50 -5.56 -6.61
N ARG A 138 -1.91 -5.09 -7.73
CA ARG A 138 -2.52 -4.11 -8.62
C ARG A 138 -3.94 -4.54 -9.01
N GLN A 139 -4.14 -5.79 -9.44
CA GLN A 139 -5.46 -6.27 -9.84
C GLN A 139 -6.46 -6.23 -8.69
N LYS A 140 -6.05 -6.62 -7.47
CA LYS A 140 -6.90 -6.53 -6.27
C LYS A 140 -7.27 -5.09 -5.93
N ILE A 141 -6.32 -4.16 -6.05
CA ILE A 141 -6.58 -2.73 -5.83
C ILE A 141 -7.62 -2.22 -6.84
N ILE A 142 -7.42 -2.51 -8.13
CA ILE A 142 -8.36 -2.11 -9.20
C ILE A 142 -9.75 -2.70 -8.94
N GLN A 143 -9.82 -3.98 -8.56
CA GLN A 143 -11.09 -4.64 -8.25
C GLN A 143 -11.79 -3.98 -7.06
N SER A 144 -11.05 -3.66 -5.99
CA SER A 144 -11.59 -2.98 -4.81
C SER A 144 -12.10 -1.58 -5.17
N ASN A 145 -11.35 -0.82 -5.97
CA ASN A 145 -11.79 0.48 -6.48
C ASN A 145 -13.08 0.34 -7.30
N GLN A 146 -13.16 -0.69 -8.15
CA GLN A 146 -14.33 -0.94 -8.97
C GLN A 146 -15.58 -1.30 -8.14
N GLN A 147 -15.40 -1.96 -7.00
CA GLN A 147 -16.48 -2.25 -6.04
C GLN A 147 -16.99 -0.97 -5.36
N VAL A 148 -16.09 -0.04 -5.01
CA VAL A 148 -16.50 1.28 -4.49
C VAL A 148 -17.23 2.08 -5.58
N LEU A 149 -16.67 2.12 -6.78
CA LEU A 149 -17.25 2.84 -7.93
C LEU A 149 -18.62 2.30 -8.37
N SER A 150 -18.88 1.00 -8.17
CA SER A 150 -20.17 0.39 -8.48
C SER A 150 -21.22 0.54 -7.37
N SER A 151 -20.85 1.08 -6.21
CA SER A 151 -21.80 1.37 -5.14
C SER A 151 -22.86 2.39 -5.58
N SER A 152 -24.07 2.28 -5.02
CA SER A 152 -25.19 3.17 -5.35
C SER A 152 -24.89 4.66 -5.10
N LEU A 153 -23.97 4.95 -4.18
CA LEU A 153 -23.53 6.32 -3.90
C LEU A 153 -22.65 6.88 -5.04
N MET A 154 -21.80 6.04 -5.64
CA MET A 154 -20.78 6.46 -6.62
C MET A 154 -21.27 6.33 -8.07
N ASN A 155 -22.19 5.41 -8.35
CA ASN A 155 -22.67 5.14 -9.70
C ASN A 155 -23.77 6.11 -10.18
N GLY A 156 -24.32 6.94 -9.28
CA GLY A 156 -25.36 7.92 -9.60
C GLY A 156 -26.80 7.42 -9.41
N ASP A 157 -27.00 6.22 -8.87
CA ASP A 157 -28.32 5.67 -8.53
C ASP A 157 -29.00 6.45 -7.38
N ILE A 158 -28.20 7.19 -6.60
CA ILE A 158 -28.65 8.05 -5.51
C ILE A 158 -28.55 9.51 -5.96
N ASP A 159 -29.71 10.17 -6.08
CA ASP A 159 -29.75 11.62 -6.26
C ASP A 159 -29.49 12.32 -4.91
N LEU A 160 -28.25 12.72 -4.69
CA LEU A 160 -27.78 13.37 -3.45
C LEU A 160 -28.49 14.71 -3.17
N SER A 161 -29.11 15.32 -4.18
CA SER A 161 -29.90 16.55 -4.00
C SER A 161 -31.31 16.29 -3.47
N LYS A 162 -31.80 15.04 -3.52
CA LYS A 162 -33.18 14.66 -3.19
C LYS A 162 -33.31 13.57 -2.13
N VAL A 163 -32.21 12.91 -1.77
CA VAL A 163 -32.20 11.78 -0.84
C VAL A 163 -31.94 12.22 0.60
N ASP A 164 -32.65 11.59 1.54
CA ASP A 164 -32.41 11.72 2.98
C ASP A 164 -31.02 11.16 3.33
N VAL A 165 -30.20 11.97 4.02
CA VAL A 165 -28.85 11.61 4.47
C VAL A 165 -28.83 10.28 5.22
N LYS A 166 -29.93 9.92 5.89
CA LYS A 166 -30.07 8.64 6.59
C LYS A 166 -29.96 7.41 5.67
N LYS A 167 -30.42 7.51 4.41
CA LYS A 167 -30.22 6.43 3.41
C LYS A 167 -28.78 6.38 2.93
N ILE A 168 -28.10 7.52 2.91
CA ILE A 168 -26.69 7.60 2.52
C ILE A 168 -25.81 6.98 3.61
N GLU A 169 -26.09 7.28 4.89
CA GLU A 169 -25.43 6.65 6.05
C GLU A 169 -25.46 5.11 5.94
N GLN A 170 -26.60 4.54 5.56
CA GLN A 170 -26.75 3.08 5.41
C GLN A 170 -25.88 2.50 4.29
N GLN A 171 -25.77 3.21 3.17
CA GLN A 171 -24.93 2.79 2.03
C GLN A 171 -23.45 2.97 2.33
N MET A 172 -23.11 3.89 3.23
CA MET A 172 -21.75 4.20 3.59
C MET A 172 -21.04 3.05 4.32
N GLY A 173 -21.76 2.22 5.08
CA GLY A 173 -21.15 1.06 5.75
C GLY A 173 -20.49 0.07 4.78
N ASN A 174 -21.11 -0.18 3.62
CA ASN A 174 -20.52 -1.03 2.58
C ASN A 174 -19.28 -0.37 1.96
N ILE A 175 -19.36 0.93 1.69
CA ILE A 175 -18.25 1.72 1.11
C ILE A 175 -17.06 1.77 2.07
N GLN A 176 -17.31 1.98 3.37
CA GLN A 176 -16.26 1.96 4.40
C GLN A 176 -15.55 0.61 4.44
N SER A 177 -16.27 -0.50 4.38
CA SER A 177 -15.67 -1.84 4.32
C SER A 177 -14.76 -2.01 3.09
N GLU A 178 -15.23 -1.63 1.90
CA GLU A 178 -14.41 -1.73 0.68
C GLU A 178 -13.21 -0.78 0.71
N MET A 179 -13.36 0.42 1.27
CA MET A 179 -12.24 1.36 1.45
C MET A 179 -11.23 0.89 2.48
N ILE A 180 -11.64 0.19 3.53
CA ILE A 180 -10.73 -0.43 4.49
C ILE A 180 -9.94 -1.55 3.82
N LYS A 181 -10.59 -2.39 3.00
CA LYS A 181 -9.89 -3.42 2.21
C LYS A 181 -8.88 -2.81 1.26
N LEU A 182 -9.27 -1.74 0.57
CA LEU A 182 -8.38 -0.96 -0.29
C LEU A 182 -7.19 -0.44 0.52
N GLY A 183 -7.42 0.25 1.63
CA GLY A 183 -6.37 0.74 2.53
C GLY A 183 -5.45 -0.37 3.04
N GLY A 184 -6.00 -1.54 3.39
CA GLY A 184 -5.24 -2.71 3.80
C GLY A 184 -4.30 -3.23 2.70
N LEU A 185 -4.81 -3.39 1.48
CA LEU A 185 -4.01 -3.80 0.32
C LEU A 185 -2.87 -2.80 0.02
N LEU A 186 -3.13 -1.50 0.22
CA LEU A 186 -2.16 -0.44 0.00
C LEU A 186 -1.09 -0.37 1.10
N LEU A 187 -1.48 -0.54 2.36
CA LEU A 187 -0.58 -0.48 3.53
C LEU A 187 0.28 -1.74 3.67
N GLU A 188 -0.28 -2.92 3.38
CA GLU A 188 0.46 -4.18 3.41
C GLU A 188 1.61 -4.18 2.38
N ASN A 189 1.46 -3.41 1.30
CA ASN A 189 2.49 -3.21 0.28
C ASN A 189 3.62 -2.25 0.72
N GLY A 190 3.37 -1.37 1.70
CA GLY A 190 4.40 -0.52 2.30
C GLY A 190 5.24 -1.24 3.36
N ALA A 191 4.64 -2.17 4.10
CA ALA A 191 5.29 -2.85 5.23
C ALA A 191 6.08 -4.12 4.83
N LYS A 192 5.74 -4.77 3.72
CA LYS A 192 6.44 -6.01 3.28
C LYS A 192 7.83 -5.77 2.66
N SER A 193 8.27 -4.51 2.56
CA SER A 193 9.60 -4.12 2.05
C SER A 193 10.68 -4.02 3.15
N SER A 194 10.32 -4.19 4.43
CA SER A 194 11.26 -3.95 5.54
C SER A 194 11.60 -5.17 6.41
N THR A 195 11.14 -6.37 6.04
CA THR A 195 11.42 -7.56 6.85
C THR A 195 11.67 -8.79 5.98
N ASP A 196 12.89 -8.90 5.44
CA ASP A 196 13.64 -10.18 5.40
C ASP A 196 15.03 -9.93 4.83
N THR A 197 15.92 -9.37 5.66
CA THR A 197 17.36 -9.54 5.49
C THR A 197 18.02 -9.43 6.86
N SER A 198 17.77 -10.43 7.71
CA SER A 198 18.67 -10.75 8.81
C SER A 198 18.74 -12.28 8.97
N GLU A 199 18.90 -12.96 7.84
CA GLU A 199 19.42 -14.32 7.80
C GLU A 199 20.91 -14.20 7.43
N ASP A 200 21.70 -14.13 8.49
CA ASP A 200 22.91 -14.92 8.66
C ASP A 200 23.87 -14.99 7.44
N ARG A 201 24.91 -14.14 7.43
CA ARG A 201 26.27 -14.47 6.91
C ARG A 201 27.27 -13.31 7.09
N PRO A 202 28.59 -13.58 7.08
CA PRO A 202 29.51 -13.09 8.09
C PRO A 202 30.45 -12.00 7.57
N ASP A 203 31.00 -11.26 8.53
CA ASP A 203 32.29 -10.54 8.56
C ASP A 203 32.68 -9.59 7.42
N ALA A 204 32.82 -8.31 7.81
CA ALA A 204 33.96 -7.46 7.44
C ALA A 204 34.28 -6.48 8.59
#